data_AF-A0AA35RKX0-F1
#
_entry.id   AF-A0AA35RKX0-F1
#
_cell.length_a   1.000
_cell.length_b   1.000
_cell.length_c   1.000
_cell.angle_alpha   90.00
_cell.angle_beta   90.00
_cell.angle_gamma   90.00
#
_symmetry.space_group_name_H-M   'P 1'
#
loop_
_entity.id
_entity.type
_entity.pdbx_description
1 polymer ?
#
loop_
_entity_poly.entity_id
_entity_poly.type
_entity_poly.pdbx_seq_one_letter_code
_entity_poly.pdbx_strand_id
1 'polypeptide(L)'
;MGPEGTCIEVSCEDWRYNTRDLDCQDDRPSQLTAFLLSFFLSSTGAANFYIGRDDLGGGQLFLLILMFAVSYITCYLPCCLGCCMSKDDVKGSIFFMALIVLETVLVVIIFVAIWAWWLADLIIFATNQRDAGNGCMLRENL
;
A
#
# COMPACT_ATOMS: atom_id res chain seq x y z
N MET A 1 13.93 17.97 9.55
CA MET A 1 15.39 17.69 9.52
C MET A 1 15.67 16.79 10.71
N GLY A 2 15.50 15.48 10.53
CA GLY A 2 15.89 14.48 11.53
C GLY A 2 17.39 14.20 11.42
N PRO A 3 18.04 13.70 12.48
CA PRO A 3 19.46 13.39 12.47
C PRO A 3 19.76 12.45 11.30
N GLU A 4 20.74 12.83 10.49
CA GLU A 4 21.38 11.96 9.51
C GLU A 4 21.96 10.79 10.29
N GLY A 5 21.20 9.70 10.40
CA GLY A 5 21.70 8.42 10.83
C GLY A 5 22.72 7.98 9.79
N THR A 6 23.99 8.31 10.02
CA THR A 6 25.10 7.72 9.31
C THR A 6 24.94 6.21 9.44
N CYS A 7 24.68 5.53 8.32
CA CYS A 7 24.86 4.08 8.25
C CYS A 7 26.27 3.83 8.81
N ILE A 8 26.35 3.26 10.01
CA ILE A 8 27.60 3.06 10.72
C ILE A 8 28.50 2.27 9.75
N GLU A 9 29.76 2.69 9.61
CA GLU A 9 30.77 1.95 8.85
C GLU A 9 30.64 0.47 9.21
N VAL A 10 30.31 -0.30 8.18
CA VAL A 10 29.82 -1.66 8.27
C VAL A 10 30.85 -2.54 8.98
N SER A 11 30.60 -2.81 10.25
CA SER A 11 31.00 -4.07 10.87
C SER A 11 30.15 -5.18 10.26
N CYS A 12 30.70 -6.37 10.01
CA CYS A 12 29.92 -7.51 9.52
C CYS A 12 28.88 -8.05 10.54
N GLU A 13 28.49 -7.25 11.53
CA GLU A 13 27.39 -7.52 12.45
C GLU A 13 26.01 -7.35 11.79
N ASP A 14 25.87 -6.45 10.81
CA ASP A 14 24.62 -6.24 10.06
C ASP A 14 24.55 -7.11 8.77
N TRP A 15 25.64 -7.82 8.48
CA TRP A 15 25.81 -8.64 7.29
C TRP A 15 25.83 -10.10 7.72
N ARG A 16 25.25 -10.99 6.92
CA ARG A 16 25.42 -12.42 7.20
C ARG A 16 26.85 -12.80 6.86
N TYR A 17 27.66 -13.05 7.89
CA TYR A 17 29.00 -13.61 7.68
C TYR A 17 28.87 -15.05 7.17
N ASN A 18 29.28 -15.27 5.92
CA ASN A 18 29.29 -16.60 5.34
C ASN A 18 30.63 -17.27 5.67
N THR A 19 30.60 -18.21 6.62
CA THR A 19 31.79 -18.94 7.08
C THR A 19 32.41 -19.85 6.01
N ARG A 20 31.70 -20.17 4.91
CA ARG A 20 32.26 -20.96 3.80
C ARG A 20 33.15 -20.13 2.89
N ASP A 21 32.72 -18.92 2.57
CA ASP A 21 33.39 -18.05 1.61
C ASP A 21 34.28 -17.01 2.29
N LEU A 22 34.27 -16.96 3.62
CA LEU A 22 34.96 -15.98 4.46
C LEU A 22 34.63 -14.53 4.06
N ASP A 23 33.41 -14.32 3.56
CA ASP A 23 32.95 -13.05 2.99
C ASP A 23 31.66 -12.57 3.68
N CYS A 24 31.46 -11.26 3.69
CA CYS A 24 30.29 -10.62 4.28
C CYS A 24 29.24 -10.43 3.19
N GLN A 25 28.10 -11.10 3.32
CA GLN A 25 27.04 -11.07 2.30
C GLN A 25 26.01 -9.99 2.62
N ASP A 26 25.73 -9.12 1.64
CA ASP A 26 24.72 -8.06 1.76
C ASP A 26 23.31 -8.66 1.72
N ASP A 27 22.68 -8.78 2.89
CA ASP A 27 21.31 -9.31 3.04
C ASP A 27 20.24 -8.20 2.96
N ARG A 28 20.63 -6.97 2.59
CA ARG A 28 19.67 -5.85 2.49
C ARG A 28 18.69 -6.08 1.34
N PRO A 29 17.42 -5.68 1.52
CA PRO A 29 16.43 -5.76 0.46
C PRO A 29 16.85 -4.91 -0.76
N SER A 30 16.63 -5.47 -1.94
CA SER A 30 17.02 -4.82 -3.19
C SER A 30 16.03 -3.73 -3.58
N GLN A 31 16.55 -2.54 -3.93
CA GLN A 31 15.73 -1.40 -4.37
C GLN A 31 14.86 -1.75 -5.59
N LEU A 32 15.43 -2.46 -6.57
CA LEU A 32 14.70 -2.87 -7.78
C LEU A 32 13.51 -3.79 -7.45
N THR A 33 13.67 -4.74 -6.53
CA THR A 33 12.55 -5.61 -6.13
C THR A 33 11.49 -4.83 -5.37
N ALA A 34 11.88 -3.93 -4.46
CA ALA A 34 10.94 -3.06 -3.77
C ALA A 34 10.16 -2.16 -4.74
N PHE A 35 10.84 -1.62 -5.75
CA PHE A 35 10.24 -0.83 -6.82
C PHE A 35 9.25 -1.66 -7.66
N LEU A 36 9.65 -2.85 -8.11
CA LEU A 36 8.78 -3.73 -8.89
C LEU A 36 7.56 -4.19 -8.09
N LEU A 37 7.74 -4.52 -6.81
CA LEU A 37 6.64 -4.83 -5.90
C LEU A 37 5.71 -3.63 -5.72
N SER A 38 6.25 -2.42 -5.59
CA SER A 38 5.44 -1.20 -5.50
C SER A 38 4.71 -0.95 -6.83
N PHE A 39 5.32 -1.21 -7.97
CA PHE A 39 4.71 -1.00 -9.28
C PHE A 39 3.55 -1.98 -9.55
N PHE A 40 3.75 -3.28 -9.32
CA PHE A 40 2.74 -4.31 -9.63
C PHE A 40 1.75 -4.58 -8.49
N LEU A 41 2.18 -4.42 -7.24
CA LEU A 41 1.44 -4.82 -6.04
C LEU A 41 1.27 -3.64 -5.06
N SER A 42 1.24 -2.40 -5.55
CA SER A 42 1.05 -1.23 -4.68
C SER A 42 -0.19 -1.34 -3.81
N SER A 43 -1.29 -1.81 -4.39
CA SER A 43 -2.60 -1.77 -3.75
C SER A 43 -2.64 -2.65 -2.51
N THR A 44 -1.79 -3.67 -2.43
CA THR A 44 -1.71 -4.59 -1.29
C THR A 44 -0.68 -4.17 -0.24
N GLY A 45 0.18 -3.20 -0.57
CA GLY A 45 1.30 -2.80 0.27
C GLY A 45 2.45 -3.80 0.35
N ALA A 46 2.56 -4.72 -0.63
CA ALA A 46 3.60 -5.75 -0.65
C ALA A 46 5.03 -5.20 -0.57
N ALA A 47 5.29 -4.03 -1.17
CA ALA A 47 6.59 -3.38 -1.09
C ALA A 47 6.96 -2.98 0.35
N ASN A 48 5.97 -2.54 1.15
CA ASN A 48 6.17 -2.16 2.54
C ASN A 48 6.41 -3.38 3.44
N PHE A 49 5.72 -4.50 3.18
CA PHE A 49 6.00 -5.77 3.85
C PHE A 49 7.39 -6.33 3.50
N TYR A 50 7.83 -6.17 2.25
CA TYR A 50 9.16 -6.62 1.82
C TYR A 50 10.30 -5.91 2.55
N ILE A 51 10.14 -4.62 2.86
CA ILE A 51 11.12 -3.83 3.62
C ILE A 51 10.89 -3.90 5.15
N GLY A 52 10.05 -4.81 5.64
CA GLY A 52 9.77 -4.99 7.07
C GLY A 52 9.01 -3.83 7.73
N ARG A 53 8.33 -2.97 6.95
CA ARG A 53 7.52 -1.84 7.44
C ARG A 53 6.05 -2.24 7.49
N ASP A 54 5.72 -3.15 8.40
CA ASP A 54 4.38 -3.72 8.54
C ASP A 54 3.30 -2.67 8.83
N ASP A 55 3.66 -1.60 9.56
CA ASP A 55 2.74 -0.51 9.91
C ASP A 55 2.17 0.19 8.68
N LEU A 56 3.03 0.46 7.67
CA LEU A 56 2.62 1.13 6.44
C LEU A 56 1.94 0.15 5.47
N GLY A 57 2.43 -1.09 5.38
CA GLY A 57 1.83 -2.13 4.55
C GLY A 57 0.42 -2.51 5.01
N GLY A 58 0.22 -2.61 6.33
CA GLY A 58 -1.07 -2.89 6.95
C GLY A 58 -2.11 -1.80 6.68
N GLY A 59 -1.69 -0.53 6.69
CA GLY A 59 -2.56 0.60 6.35
C GLY A 59 -3.08 0.54 4.92
N GLN A 60 -2.22 0.22 3.95
CA GLN A 60 -2.60 0.07 2.54
C GLN A 60 -3.56 -1.11 2.34
N LEU A 61 -3.25 -2.27 2.94
CA LEU A 61 -4.10 -3.44 2.87
C LEU A 61 -5.48 -3.19 3.50
N PHE A 62 -5.53 -2.51 4.64
CA PHE A 62 -6.78 -2.16 5.31
C PHE A 62 -7.65 -1.24 4.45
N LEU A 63 -7.06 -0.20 3.84
CA LEU A 63 -7.78 0.69 2.92
C LEU A 63 -8.32 -0.06 1.71
N LEU A 64 -7.55 -1.00 1.15
CA LEU A 64 -7.99 -1.85 0.05
C LEU A 64 -9.20 -2.71 0.45
N ILE A 65 -9.12 -3.39 1.59
CA ILE A 65 -10.20 -4.24 2.11
C ILE A 65 -11.46 -3.39 2.41
N LEU A 66 -11.29 -2.23 3.03
CA LEU A 66 -12.39 -1.31 3.31
C LEU A 66 -13.07 -0.85 2.02
N MET A 67 -12.30 -0.51 0.98
CA MET A 67 -12.84 -0.13 -0.32
C MET A 67 -13.66 -1.26 -0.94
N PHE A 68 -13.16 -2.50 -0.91
CA PHE A 68 -13.91 -3.67 -1.38
C PHE A 68 -15.17 -3.92 -0.56
N ALA A 69 -15.11 -3.80 0.76
CA ALA A 69 -16.25 -4.02 1.64
C ALA A 69 -17.35 -2.99 1.40
N VAL A 70 -17.00 -1.70 1.31
CA VAL A 70 -17.96 -0.61 1.02
C VAL A 70 -18.58 -0.80 -0.35
N SER A 71 -17.76 -0.99 -1.39
CA SER A 71 -18.24 -1.23 -2.75
C SER A 71 -19.14 -2.47 -2.84
N TYR A 72 -18.80 -3.54 -2.11
CA TYR A 72 -19.61 -4.75 -2.05
C TYR A 72 -20.98 -4.48 -1.40
N ILE A 73 -20.97 -3.85 -0.22
CA ILE A 73 -22.20 -3.57 0.55
C ILE A 73 -23.13 -2.64 -0.22
N THR A 74 -22.64 -1.65 -0.94
CA THR A 74 -23.54 -0.67 -1.56
C THR A 74 -23.88 -0.99 -3.01
N CYS A 75 -23.03 -1.71 -3.73
CA CYS A 75 -23.37 -2.11 -5.10
C CYS A 75 -24.25 -3.36 -5.09
N TYR A 76 -23.86 -4.41 -4.36
CA TYR A 76 -24.55 -5.70 -4.45
C TYR A 76 -25.80 -5.77 -3.60
N LEU A 77 -25.74 -5.27 -2.36
CA LEU A 77 -26.82 -5.45 -1.38
C LEU A 77 -28.12 -4.73 -1.80
N PRO A 78 -28.07 -3.49 -2.33
CA PRO A 78 -29.28 -2.80 -2.77
C PRO A 78 -29.75 -3.23 -4.16
N CYS A 79 -28.86 -3.68 -5.05
CA CYS A 79 -29.31 -4.29 -6.31
C CYS A 79 -30.13 -5.56 -6.03
N CYS A 80 -29.69 -6.38 -5.08
CA CYS A 80 -30.41 -7.58 -4.64
C CYS A 80 -31.72 -7.24 -3.91
N LEU A 81 -31.70 -6.26 -2.99
CA LEU A 81 -32.91 -5.86 -2.24
C LEU A 81 -33.92 -5.12 -3.12
N GLY A 82 -33.44 -4.26 -4.03
CA GLY A 82 -34.27 -3.46 -4.94
C GLY A 82 -34.95 -4.29 -6.03
N CYS A 83 -34.33 -5.39 -6.50
CA CYS A 83 -35.01 -6.34 -7.39
C CYS A 83 -36.11 -7.13 -6.67
N CYS A 84 -36.02 -7.30 -5.36
CA CYS A 84 -36.98 -8.07 -4.55
C CYS A 84 -38.10 -7.22 -3.94
N MET A 85 -37.89 -5.91 -3.76
CA MET A 85 -38.84 -5.00 -3.12
C MET A 85 -39.50 -4.06 -4.14
N SER A 86 -40.63 -4.53 -4.67
CA SER A 86 -41.81 -3.86 -5.25
C SER A 86 -41.76 -2.45 -5.88
N LYS A 87 -42.57 -2.29 -6.92
CA LYS A 87 -42.63 -1.21 -7.94
C LYS A 87 -43.17 0.16 -7.50
N ASP A 88 -43.66 0.35 -6.28
CA ASP A 88 -44.64 1.43 -6.02
C ASP A 88 -44.19 2.56 -5.06
N ASP A 89 -42.92 2.63 -4.63
CA ASP A 89 -42.48 3.62 -3.63
C ASP A 89 -41.45 4.63 -4.16
N VAL A 90 -41.95 5.71 -4.77
CA VAL A 90 -41.14 6.78 -5.40
C VAL A 90 -40.23 7.51 -4.41
N LYS A 91 -40.61 7.59 -3.13
CA LYS A 91 -39.80 8.24 -2.08
C LYS A 91 -38.55 7.43 -1.72
N GLY A 92 -38.64 6.10 -1.77
CA GLY A 92 -37.49 5.21 -1.54
C GLY A 92 -36.42 5.37 -2.62
N SER A 93 -36.84 5.62 -3.86
CA SER A 93 -35.93 5.79 -5.01
C SER A 93 -35.04 7.04 -4.90
N ILE A 94 -35.57 8.18 -4.44
CA ILE A 94 -34.77 9.42 -4.31
C ILE A 94 -33.70 9.29 -3.24
N PHE A 95 -34.05 8.73 -2.07
CA PHE A 95 -33.10 8.51 -0.98
C PHE A 95 -31.98 7.56 -1.41
N PHE A 96 -32.33 6.49 -2.13
CA PHE A 96 -31.38 5.53 -2.66
C PHE A 96 -30.40 6.16 -3.67
N MET A 97 -30.91 6.98 -4.59
CA MET A 97 -30.06 7.73 -5.54
C MET A 97 -29.11 8.70 -4.83
N ALA A 98 -29.56 9.41 -3.79
CA ALA A 98 -28.71 10.30 -3.02
C ALA A 98 -27.57 9.56 -2.31
N LEU A 99 -27.85 8.37 -1.75
CA LEU A 99 -26.82 7.51 -1.14
C LEU A 99 -25.80 7.01 -2.17
N ILE A 100 -26.24 6.56 -3.36
CA ILE A 100 -25.31 6.15 -4.43
C ILE A 100 -24.39 7.30 -4.83
N VAL A 101 -24.94 8.51 -5.01
CA VAL A 101 -24.15 9.67 -5.41
C VAL A 101 -23.12 10.03 -4.32
N LEU A 102 -23.54 10.06 -3.06
CA LEU A 102 -22.65 10.34 -1.93
C LEU A 102 -21.50 9.32 -1.85
N GLU A 103 -21.83 8.04 -2.01
CA GLU A 103 -20.81 6.99 -1.99
C GLU A 103 -19.86 7.08 -3.19
N THR A 104 -20.39 7.33 -4.38
CA THR A 104 -19.57 7.47 -5.59
C THR A 104 -18.53 8.58 -5.38
N VAL A 105 -18.94 9.70 -4.78
CA VAL A 105 -18.02 10.79 -4.43
C VAL A 105 -16.95 10.32 -3.43
N LEU A 106 -17.35 9.58 -2.38
CA LEU A 106 -16.41 9.07 -1.39
C LEU A 106 -15.39 8.08 -2.00
N VAL A 107 -15.84 7.18 -2.86
CA VAL A 107 -14.99 6.21 -3.57
C VAL A 107 -13.99 6.94 -4.45
N VAL A 108 -14.41 7.99 -5.18
CA VAL A 108 -13.52 8.80 -6.01
C VAL A 108 -12.43 9.47 -5.15
N ILE A 109 -12.78 10.03 -3.99
CA ILE A 109 -11.81 10.66 -3.08
C ILE A 109 -10.79 9.63 -2.57
N ILE A 110 -11.26 8.47 -2.13
CA ILE A 110 -10.38 7.38 -1.66
C ILE A 110 -9.45 6.90 -2.78
N PHE A 111 -9.98 6.74 -3.99
CA PHE A 111 -9.21 6.32 -5.16
C PHE A 111 -8.08 7.31 -5.49
N VAL A 112 -8.37 8.62 -5.46
CA VAL A 112 -7.35 9.66 -5.66
C VAL A 112 -6.30 9.62 -4.55
N ALA A 113 -6.69 9.40 -3.30
CA ALA A 113 -5.75 9.27 -2.18
C ALA A 113 -4.83 8.04 -2.33
N ILE A 114 -5.37 6.89 -2.74
CA ILE A 114 -4.59 5.67 -3.02
C ILE A 114 -3.63 5.92 -4.19
N TRP A 115 -4.08 6.58 -5.25
CA TRP A 115 -3.22 6.95 -6.38
C TRP A 115 -2.07 7.88 -5.99
N ALA A 116 -2.36 8.90 -5.19
CA ALA A 116 -1.35 9.81 -4.68
C ALA A 116 -0.34 9.09 -3.79
N TRP A 117 -0.81 8.18 -2.92
CA TRP A 117 0.06 7.35 -2.10
C TRP A 117 0.93 6.45 -2.97
N TRP A 118 0.35 5.74 -3.94
CA TRP A 118 1.11 4.90 -4.87
C TRP A 118 2.22 5.68 -5.56
N LEU A 119 1.90 6.85 -6.12
CA LEU A 119 2.87 7.69 -6.81
C LEU A 119 3.99 8.15 -5.86
N ALA A 120 3.63 8.54 -4.62
CA ALA A 120 4.61 8.91 -3.61
C ALA A 120 5.55 7.73 -3.27
N ASP A 121 5.01 6.54 -3.06
CA ASP A 121 5.81 5.32 -2.81
C ASP A 121 6.75 5.04 -3.99
N LEU A 122 6.25 5.16 -5.22
CA LEU A 122 7.02 4.95 -6.44
C LEU A 122 8.21 5.92 -6.54
N ILE A 123 7.97 7.22 -6.29
CA ILE A 123 9.02 8.25 -6.29
C ILE A 123 10.04 7.99 -5.17
N ILE A 124 9.58 7.64 -3.98
CA ILE A 124 10.44 7.37 -2.82
C ILE A 124 11.33 6.14 -3.08
N PHE A 125 10.79 5.07 -3.65
CA PHE A 125 11.58 3.89 -4.03
C PHE A 125 12.52 4.18 -5.21
N ALA A 126 12.10 4.98 -6.19
CA ALA A 126 12.96 5.37 -7.31
C ALA A 126 14.15 6.26 -6.87
N THR A 127 13.94 7.13 -5.89
CA THR A 127 14.97 8.04 -5.35
C THR A 127 15.80 7.44 -4.22
N ASN A 128 15.57 6.16 -3.88
CA ASN A 128 16.22 5.46 -2.76
C ASN A 128 16.16 6.23 -1.43
N GLN A 129 15.08 6.97 -1.18
CA GLN A 129 14.92 7.76 0.06
C GLN A 129 14.30 6.96 1.21
N ARG A 130 14.04 5.66 0.99
CA ARG A 130 13.38 4.80 1.98
C ARG A 130 14.40 3.92 2.68
N ASP A 131 14.30 3.91 3.99
CA ASP A 131 15.03 3.03 4.88
C ASP A 131 14.37 1.63 4.93
N ALA A 132 15.20 0.58 4.92
CA ALA A 132 14.87 -0.84 5.05
C ALA A 132 14.37 -1.25 6.46
N GLY A 133 14.07 -0.28 7.33
CA GLY A 133 13.56 -0.50 8.69
C GLY A 133 14.65 -0.59 9.75
N ASN A 134 15.92 -0.61 9.34
CA ASN A 134 17.10 -0.66 10.21
C ASN A 134 17.89 0.66 10.25
N GLY A 135 17.33 1.75 9.71
CA GLY A 135 18.01 3.02 9.54
C GLY A 135 18.89 3.11 8.29
N CYS A 136 19.02 2.04 7.50
CA CYS A 136 19.86 1.99 6.30
C CYS A 136 19.03 2.02 5.02
N MET A 137 19.58 2.64 3.97
CA MET A 137 18.96 2.67 2.64
C MET A 137 18.96 1.28 1.98
N LEU A 138 18.06 1.10 1.02
CA LEU A 138 17.96 -0.12 0.22
C LEU A 138 19.22 -0.32 -0.62
N ARG A 139 19.51 -1.57 -0.97
CA ARG A 139 20.65 -1.90 -1.82
C ARG A 139 20.42 -1.33 -3.22
N GLU A 140 21.31 -0.43 -3.65
CA GLU A 140 21.29 0.14 -4.99
C GLU A 140 21.54 -0.97 -6.02
N ASN A 141 20.55 -1.18 -6.89
CA ASN A 141 20.64 -2.13 -8.00
C ASN A 141 19.89 -1.57 -9.23
N LEU A 142 19.69 -0.25 -9.29
CA LEU A 142 18.98 0.46 -10.35
C LEU A 142 19.95 1.25 -11.22
#